data_AF-A0A972V914-F1
#
_entry.id   AF-A0A972V914-F1
#
_cell.length_a   1.000
_cell.length_b   1.000
_cell.length_c   1.000
_cell.angle_alpha   90.00
_cell.angle_beta   90.00
_cell.angle_gamma   90.00
#
_symmetry.space_group_name_H-M   'P 1'
#
loop_
_entity.id
_entity.type
_entity.pdbx_description
1 polymer ?
#
loop_
_entity_poly.entity_id
_entity_poly.type
_entity_poly.pdbx_seq_one_letter_code
_entity_poly.pdbx_strand_id
1 'polypeptide(L)'
;MSNQFDIVVIGAGPGGYIAALKGAAMGANVAIVEKHHLGGTCLNYGCIPSKALLASSELLHKIHEASSLGVTVGGAVSFDWPGIQKRKDKVLAKLRGGIKGLFGARKVTLYAGTAKFTGPGKIQVTKA
;
A
#
# COMPACT_ATOMS: atom_id res chain seq x y z
N MET A 1 -14.52 -23.33 -9.06
CA MET A 1 -14.58 -23.93 -7.72
C MET A 1 -15.20 -22.92 -6.78
N SER A 2 -16.08 -23.36 -5.87
CA SER A 2 -16.69 -22.54 -4.83
C SER A 2 -16.05 -22.86 -3.48
N ASN A 3 -15.51 -21.85 -2.80
CA ASN A 3 -14.95 -21.99 -1.46
C ASN A 3 -15.82 -21.21 -0.46
N GLN A 4 -15.94 -21.69 0.77
CA GLN A 4 -16.60 -20.99 1.87
C GLN A 4 -15.56 -20.32 2.79
N PHE A 5 -15.91 -19.12 3.26
CA PHE A 5 -15.13 -18.32 4.20
C PHE A 5 -16.10 -17.68 5.19
N ASP A 6 -15.65 -17.45 6.43
CA ASP A 6 -16.43 -16.73 7.43
C ASP A 6 -16.55 -15.25 7.05
N ILE A 7 -15.47 -14.70 6.45
CA ILE A 7 -15.40 -13.31 6.02
C ILE A 7 -14.77 -13.26 4.62
N VAL A 8 -15.43 -12.55 3.70
CA VAL A 8 -14.86 -12.16 2.41
C VAL A 8 -14.76 -10.64 2.36
N VAL A 9 -13.54 -10.12 2.23
CA VAL A 9 -13.27 -8.70 2.09
C VAL A 9 -13.07 -8.37 0.60
N ILE A 10 -13.78 -7.36 0.10
CA ILE A 10 -13.62 -6.87 -1.28
C ILE A 10 -12.78 -5.59 -1.26
N GLY A 11 -11.60 -5.65 -1.87
CA GLY A 11 -10.59 -4.59 -1.91
C GLY A 11 -9.58 -4.68 -0.77
N ALA A 12 -8.29 -4.58 -1.09
CA ALA A 12 -7.17 -4.59 -0.15
C ALA A 12 -6.60 -3.18 0.10
N GLY A 13 -7.46 -2.17 0.10
CA GLY A 13 -7.13 -0.83 0.62
C GLY A 13 -6.98 -0.79 2.15
N PRO A 14 -6.66 0.37 2.75
CA PRO A 14 -6.43 0.51 4.19
C PRO A 14 -7.52 -0.09 5.07
N GLY A 15 -8.79 0.10 4.72
CA GLY A 15 -9.89 -0.54 5.44
C GLY A 15 -9.91 -2.06 5.27
N GLY A 16 -9.77 -2.53 4.02
CA GLY A 16 -9.94 -3.94 3.69
C GLY A 16 -8.83 -4.84 4.23
N TYR A 17 -7.55 -4.51 4.00
CA TYR A 17 -6.47 -5.39 4.46
C TYR A 17 -6.38 -5.42 6.00
N ILE A 18 -6.71 -4.33 6.68
CA ILE A 18 -6.77 -4.30 8.15
C ILE A 18 -7.93 -5.16 8.66
N ALA A 19 -9.13 -5.03 8.07
CA ALA A 19 -10.28 -5.85 8.42
C ALA A 19 -9.98 -7.35 8.24
N ALA A 20 -9.37 -7.72 7.11
CA ALA A 20 -9.02 -9.10 6.82
C ALA A 20 -8.00 -9.68 7.82
N LEU A 21 -6.94 -8.91 8.12
CA LEU A 21 -5.93 -9.31 9.11
C LEU A 21 -6.52 -9.42 10.51
N LYS A 22 -7.41 -8.50 10.90
CA LYS A 22 -8.06 -8.54 12.22
C LYS A 22 -9.01 -9.73 12.34
N GLY A 23 -9.84 -9.99 11.33
CA GLY A 23 -10.71 -11.17 11.30
C GLY A 23 -9.92 -12.47 11.43
N ALA A 24 -8.84 -12.61 10.65
CA ALA A 24 -7.97 -13.77 10.74
C ALA A 24 -7.26 -13.89 12.10
N ALA A 25 -6.83 -12.78 12.70
CA ALA A 25 -6.25 -12.77 14.04
C ALA A 25 -7.25 -13.17 15.14
N MET A 26 -8.56 -13.04 14.88
CA MET A 26 -9.64 -13.50 15.77
C MET A 26 -10.10 -14.93 15.47
N GLY A 27 -9.42 -15.64 14.57
CA GLY A 27 -9.68 -17.05 14.25
C GLY A 27 -10.63 -17.30 13.08
N ALA A 28 -11.13 -16.25 12.41
CA ALA A 28 -11.97 -16.43 11.22
C ALA A 28 -11.17 -16.94 10.02
N ASN A 29 -11.76 -17.79 9.20
CA ASN A 29 -11.26 -18.12 7.87
C ASN A 29 -11.60 -16.98 6.91
N VAL A 30 -10.59 -16.23 6.47
CA VAL A 30 -10.79 -14.99 5.71
C VAL A 30 -10.24 -15.09 4.29
N ALA A 31 -11.06 -14.65 3.33
CA ALA A 31 -10.62 -14.31 1.99
C ALA A 31 -10.61 -12.80 1.76
N ILE A 32 -9.69 -12.34 0.93
CA ILE A 32 -9.67 -10.96 0.42
C ILE A 32 -9.49 -10.97 -1.09
N VAL A 33 -10.26 -10.15 -1.79
CA VAL A 33 -10.21 -10.01 -3.25
C VAL A 33 -9.64 -8.64 -3.61
N GLU A 34 -8.56 -8.58 -4.37
CA GLU A 34 -7.96 -7.32 -4.84
C GLU A 34 -7.65 -7.40 -6.33
N LYS A 35 -8.03 -6.38 -7.10
CA LYS A 35 -7.88 -6.34 -8.56
C LYS A 35 -6.58 -5.67 -9.03
N HIS A 36 -5.92 -4.91 -8.16
CA HIS A 36 -4.68 -4.18 -8.46
C HIS A 36 -3.60 -4.47 -7.41
N HIS A 37 -3.07 -3.42 -6.77
CA HIS A 37 -2.02 -3.51 -5.79
C HIS A 37 -2.58 -3.49 -4.37
N LEU A 38 -2.00 -4.34 -3.51
CA LEU A 38 -2.26 -4.30 -2.07
C LEU A 38 -2.00 -2.90 -1.50
N GLY A 39 -2.76 -2.52 -0.49
CA GLY A 39 -2.71 -1.20 0.16
C GLY A 39 -3.58 -0.12 -0.51
N GLY A 40 -4.24 -0.44 -1.64
CA GLY A 40 -5.21 0.43 -2.31
C GLY A 40 -4.66 1.81 -2.68
N THR A 41 -5.54 2.81 -2.83
CA THR A 41 -5.15 4.16 -3.27
C THR A 41 -4.14 4.81 -2.32
N CYS A 42 -4.35 4.74 -1.01
CA CYS A 42 -3.48 5.38 -0.02
C CYS A 42 -2.02 4.96 -0.18
N LEU A 43 -1.75 3.66 -0.30
CA LEU A 43 -0.40 3.16 -0.48
C LEU A 43 0.13 3.44 -1.89
N ASN A 44 -0.69 3.27 -2.92
CA ASN A 44 -0.18 3.15 -4.29
C ASN A 44 -0.17 4.46 -5.08
N TYR A 45 -1.12 5.35 -4.79
CA TYR A 45 -1.41 6.53 -5.61
C TYR A 45 -1.75 7.78 -4.78
N GLY A 46 -1.73 7.68 -3.44
CA GLY A 46 -2.18 8.74 -2.54
C GLY A 46 -1.14 9.13 -1.51
N CYS A 47 -1.44 8.88 -0.24
CA CYS A 47 -0.70 9.37 0.91
C CYS A 47 0.79 8.96 0.89
N ILE A 48 1.10 7.69 0.60
CA ILE A 48 2.48 7.21 0.68
C ILE A 48 3.37 7.79 -0.43
N PRO A 49 3.01 7.73 -1.73
CA PRO A 49 3.85 8.33 -2.75
C PRO A 49 3.97 9.85 -2.59
N SER A 50 2.90 10.55 -2.19
CA SER A 50 2.96 12.01 -1.98
C SER A 50 3.90 12.37 -0.83
N LYS A 51 3.84 11.65 0.31
CA LYS A 51 4.75 11.89 1.43
C LYS A 51 6.18 11.44 1.15
N ALA A 52 6.39 10.40 0.33
CA ALA A 52 7.72 10.07 -0.15
C ALA A 52 8.30 11.25 -0.93
N LEU A 53 7.59 11.79 -1.92
CA LEU A 53 8.07 12.94 -2.71
C LEU A 53 8.27 14.20 -1.86
N LEU A 54 7.32 14.50 -0.97
CA LEU A 54 7.37 15.66 -0.08
C LEU A 54 8.63 15.66 0.78
N ALA A 55 9.06 14.51 1.32
CA ALA A 55 10.28 14.42 2.12
C ALA A 55 11.55 14.84 1.33
N SER A 56 11.61 14.55 0.03
CA SER A 56 12.72 15.03 -0.82
C SER A 56 12.64 16.54 -1.05
N SER A 57 11.45 17.06 -1.29
CA SER A 57 11.24 18.51 -1.48
C SER A 57 11.51 19.30 -0.20
N GLU A 58 11.10 18.77 0.95
CA GLU A 58 11.32 19.39 2.26
C GLU A 58 12.79 19.46 2.61
N LEU A 59 13.58 18.42 2.28
CA LEU A 59 15.03 18.45 2.44
C LEU A 59 15.67 19.55 1.59
N LEU A 60 15.28 19.66 0.32
CA LEU A 60 15.80 20.71 -0.57
C LEU A 60 15.44 22.10 -0.06
N HIS A 61 14.21 22.30 0.39
CA HIS A 61 13.77 23.56 0.99
C HIS A 61 14.58 23.92 2.23
N LYS A 62 14.78 22.97 3.15
CA LYS A 62 15.62 23.16 4.36
C LYS A 62 17.06 23.51 4.03
N ILE A 63 17.63 22.92 2.97
CA ILE A 63 18.97 23.25 2.50
C ILE A 63 19.05 24.69 1.99
N HIS A 64 18.04 25.15 1.25
CA HIS A 64 18.00 26.53 0.76
C HIS A 64 17.83 27.55 1.91
N GLU A 65 17.09 27.20 2.95
CA GLU A 65 16.86 28.05 4.13
C GLU A 65 17.96 27.92 5.20
N ALA A 66 18.98 27.07 4.99
CA ALA A 66 19.94 26.67 6.02
C ALA A 66 20.75 27.82 6.62
N SER A 67 21.00 28.89 5.83
CA SER A 67 21.73 30.07 6.28
C SER A 67 21.03 30.84 7.40
N SER A 68 19.70 30.81 7.44
CA SER A 68 18.90 31.41 8.53
C SER A 68 19.15 30.73 9.88
N LEU A 69 19.66 29.50 9.85
CA LEU A 69 20.02 28.71 11.02
C LEU A 69 21.54 28.73 11.29
N GLY A 70 22.29 29.62 10.62
CA GLY A 70 23.74 29.71 10.75
C GLY A 70 24.51 28.58 10.06
N VAL A 71 23.85 27.80 9.17
CA VAL A 71 24.50 26.71 8.43
C VAL A 71 24.85 27.17 7.01
N THR A 72 26.13 27.09 6.67
CA THR A 72 26.61 27.37 5.31
C THR A 72 26.66 26.08 4.49
N VAL A 73 26.02 26.07 3.33
CA VAL A 73 26.08 24.97 2.35
C VAL A 73 26.96 25.42 1.20
N GLY A 74 28.05 24.68 0.94
CA GLY A 74 28.98 25.00 -0.15
C GLY A 74 28.49 24.50 -1.51
N GLY A 75 28.55 25.35 -2.53
CA GLY A 75 28.23 24.99 -3.92
C GLY A 75 26.74 25.03 -4.27
N ALA A 76 26.43 24.74 -5.54
CA ALA A 76 25.06 24.69 -6.03
C ALA A 76 24.38 23.36 -5.66
N VAL A 77 23.15 23.45 -5.16
CA VAL A 77 22.33 22.29 -4.79
C VAL A 77 21.43 21.92 -5.95
N SER A 78 21.44 20.65 -6.35
CA SER A 78 20.61 20.10 -7.43
C SER A 78 19.83 18.87 -6.95
N PHE A 79 18.89 18.39 -7.76
CA PHE A 79 18.11 17.20 -7.45
C PHE A 79 18.10 16.22 -8.63
N ASP A 80 18.05 14.93 -8.31
CA ASP A 80 17.90 13.83 -9.27
C ASP A 80 16.46 13.33 -9.26
N TRP A 81 15.66 13.77 -10.23
CA TRP A 81 14.26 13.36 -10.34
C TRP A 81 14.09 11.84 -10.55
N PRO A 82 14.80 11.17 -11.48
CA PRO A 82 14.83 9.71 -11.57
C PRO A 82 15.17 9.02 -10.23
N GLY A 83 16.17 9.51 -9.50
CA GLY A 83 16.56 8.98 -8.19
C GLY A 83 15.46 9.11 -7.14
N ILE A 84 14.79 10.27 -7.10
CA ILE A 84 13.64 10.53 -6.21
C ILE A 84 12.49 9.57 -6.53
N GLN A 85 12.16 9.38 -7.81
CA GLN A 85 11.11 8.45 -8.23
C GLN A 85 11.46 7.00 -7.86
N LYS A 86 12.72 6.58 -8.10
CA LYS A 86 13.20 5.25 -7.72
C LYS A 86 13.10 5.00 -6.20
N ARG A 87 13.41 6.01 -5.38
CA ARG A 87 13.25 5.94 -3.91
C ARG A 87 11.78 5.77 -3.53
N LYS A 88 10.88 6.56 -4.12
CA LYS A 88 9.42 6.41 -3.93
C LYS A 88 8.98 4.98 -4.25
N ASP A 89 9.36 4.44 -5.41
CA ASP A 89 8.94 3.10 -5.82
C ASP A 89 9.47 1.99 -4.92
N LYS A 90 10.70 2.15 -4.40
CA LYS A 90 11.27 1.25 -3.39
C LYS A 90 10.43 1.23 -2.10
N VAL A 91 9.93 2.39 -1.65
CA VAL A 91 9.04 2.48 -0.48
C VAL A 91 7.73 1.75 -0.75
N LEU A 92 7.11 1.97 -1.93
CA LEU A 92 5.86 1.31 -2.30
C LEU A 92 6.02 -0.21 -2.36
N ALA A 93 7.08 -0.70 -3.02
CA ALA A 93 7.37 -2.12 -3.14
C ALA A 93 7.57 -2.79 -1.77
N LYS A 94 8.33 -2.15 -0.87
CA LYS A 94 8.54 -2.65 0.49
C LYS A 94 7.23 -2.82 1.25
N LEU A 95 6.37 -1.81 1.21
CA LEU A 95 5.10 -1.82 1.95
C LEU A 95 4.10 -2.81 1.35
N ARG A 96 4.00 -2.93 0.01
CA ARG A 96 3.19 -3.97 -0.65
C ARG A 96 3.65 -5.37 -0.24
N GLY A 97 4.97 -5.60 -0.25
CA GLY A 97 5.58 -6.85 0.19
C GLY A 97 5.27 -7.16 1.66
N GLY A 98 5.30 -6.15 2.53
CA GLY A 98 4.90 -6.27 3.93
C GLY A 98 3.45 -6.74 4.09
N ILE A 99 2.50 -6.13 3.37
CA ILE A 99 1.08 -6.55 3.42
C ILE A 99 0.94 -8.00 2.93
N LYS A 100 1.60 -8.38 1.83
CA LYS A 100 1.59 -9.77 1.32
C LYS A 100 2.15 -10.76 2.36
N GLY A 101 3.24 -10.39 3.02
CA GLY A 101 3.84 -11.19 4.10
C GLY A 101 2.89 -11.38 5.29
N LEU A 102 2.18 -10.31 5.70
CA LEU A 102 1.18 -10.38 6.77
C LEU A 102 0.00 -11.30 6.42
N PHE A 103 -0.46 -11.29 5.17
CA PHE A 103 -1.50 -12.23 4.70
C PHE A 103 -1.04 -13.68 4.83
N GLY A 104 0.19 -13.99 4.40
CA GLY A 104 0.77 -15.32 4.57
C GLY A 104 0.87 -15.73 6.04
N ALA A 105 1.40 -14.86 6.90
CA ALA A 105 1.55 -15.12 8.33
C ALA A 105 0.21 -15.33 9.06
N ARG A 106 -0.87 -14.68 8.61
CA ARG A 106 -2.21 -14.78 9.18
C ARG A 106 -3.14 -15.72 8.39
N LYS A 107 -2.62 -16.45 7.39
CA LYS A 107 -3.40 -17.38 6.53
C LYS A 107 -4.61 -16.72 5.85
N VAL A 108 -4.52 -15.43 5.52
CA VAL A 108 -5.56 -14.75 4.72
C VAL A 108 -5.42 -15.20 3.27
N THR A 109 -6.50 -15.71 2.69
CA THR A 109 -6.51 -16.15 1.29
C THR A 109 -6.67 -14.93 0.37
N LEU A 110 -5.65 -14.62 -0.41
CA LEU A 110 -5.68 -13.54 -1.40
C LEU A 110 -6.14 -14.07 -2.77
N TYR A 111 -7.23 -13.50 -3.30
CA TYR A 111 -7.65 -13.67 -4.67
C TYR A 111 -7.33 -12.42 -5.49
N ALA A 112 -6.45 -12.55 -6.48
CA ALA A 112 -6.18 -11.49 -7.44
C ALA A 112 -7.29 -11.47 -8.51
N GLY A 113 -8.13 -10.44 -8.48
CA GLY A 113 -9.27 -10.36 -9.39
C GLY A 113 -10.31 -9.31 -9.01
N THR A 114 -11.34 -9.21 -9.84
CA THR A 114 -12.51 -8.37 -9.58
C THR A 114 -13.62 -9.20 -8.96
N ALA A 115 -14.15 -8.76 -7.82
CA ALA A 115 -15.29 -9.37 -7.16
C ALA A 115 -16.62 -8.79 -7.67
N LYS A 116 -17.63 -9.63 -7.81
CA LYS A 116 -19.01 -9.26 -8.09
C LYS A 116 -19.98 -10.10 -7.24
N PHE A 117 -21.01 -9.48 -6.66
CA PHE A 117 -22.08 -10.21 -6.00
C PHE A 117 -22.92 -10.96 -7.02
N THR A 118 -23.20 -12.24 -6.74
CA THR A 118 -24.10 -13.09 -7.54
C THR A 118 -25.34 -13.51 -6.76
N GLY A 119 -25.47 -13.06 -5.52
CA GLY A 119 -26.61 -13.28 -4.62
C GLY A 119 -26.21 -13.06 -3.16
N PRO A 120 -27.14 -13.23 -2.21
CA PRO A 120 -26.84 -13.14 -0.78
C PRO A 120 -25.72 -14.10 -0.38
N GLY A 121 -24.66 -13.58 0.24
CA GLY A 121 -23.50 -14.37 0.67
C GLY A 121 -22.67 -15.00 -0.44
N LYS A 122 -22.90 -14.65 -1.72
CA LYS A 122 -22.19 -15.23 -2.87
C LYS A 122 -21.45 -14.18 -3.68
N ILE A 123 -20.15 -14.42 -3.87
CA ILE A 123 -19.26 -13.56 -4.64
C ILE A 123 -18.60 -14.41 -5.74
N GLN A 124 -18.58 -13.88 -6.95
CA GLN A 124 -17.77 -14.38 -8.05
C GLN A 124 -16.51 -13.54 -8.19
N VAL A 125 -15.37 -14.19 -8.40
CA VAL A 125 -14.09 -13.52 -8.69
C VAL A 125 -13.69 -13.84 -10.13
N THR A 126 -13.50 -12.80 -10.94
CA THR A 126 -12.91 -12.91 -12.29
C THR A 126 -11.46 -12.44 -12.25
N LYS A 127 -10.57 -13.10 -12.99
CA LYS A 127 -9.18 -12.62 -13.14
C LYS A 127 -9.20 -11.17 -13.62
N ALA A 128 -8.37 -10.36 -12.98
CA ALA A 128 -8.11 -8.97 -13.37
C ALA A 128 -7.10 -8.93 -14.51
#